data_AF-A0A0T6ULH0-F1
#
_entry.id   AF-A0A0T6ULH0-F1
#
_cell.length_a   1.000
_cell.length_b   1.000
_cell.length_c   1.000
_cell.angle_alpha   90.00
_cell.angle_beta   90.00
_cell.angle_gamma   90.00
#
_symmetry.space_group_name_H-M   'P 1'
#
loop_
_entity.id
_entity.type
_entity.pdbx_description
1 polymer ?
#
loop_
_entity_poly.entity_id
_entity_poly.type
_entity_poly.pdbx_seq_one_letter_code
_entity_poly.pdbx_strand_id
1 'polypeptide(L)'
;MMYYGGWNTEEMFDATRWFTSGMYVPRNIEADGSASNVTMLRNKPLKLTSQQVDQLPIVVAGVFFSADLTLDLEAFATNQPDLSNSYRYAYSAFAKPNIPEDYYYLYLDWQKKQYVVTFSMNAQKPEKLSGKYVQEVHADQPADAEHIKVFADIAEAERKTN
;
A
#
# COMPACT_ATOMS: atom_id res chain seq x y z
N MET A 1 4.63 23.30 -0.75
CA MET A 1 5.75 22.60 -0.09
C MET A 1 5.25 21.22 0.32
N MET A 2 6.12 20.22 0.39
CA MET A 2 5.78 18.90 0.92
C MET A 2 6.91 18.42 1.84
N TYR A 3 6.55 17.68 2.87
CA TYR A 3 7.47 16.86 3.64
C TYR A 3 7.90 15.64 2.82
N TYR A 4 9.06 15.09 3.17
CA TYR A 4 9.51 13.79 2.69
C TYR A 4 9.84 12.88 3.88
N GLY A 5 9.87 11.59 3.65
CA GLY A 5 9.93 10.58 4.70
C GLY A 5 8.55 10.30 5.31
N GLY A 6 8.55 9.58 6.43
CA GLY A 6 7.33 9.31 7.20
C GLY A 6 6.86 10.54 8.00
N TRP A 7 5.95 10.31 8.93
CA TRP A 7 5.30 11.36 9.74
C TRP A 7 6.23 12.10 10.72
N ASN A 8 7.49 11.67 10.88
CA ASN A 8 8.42 12.20 11.87
C ASN A 8 9.45 13.19 11.29
N THR A 9 9.28 13.67 10.06
CA THR A 9 10.24 14.55 9.40
C THR A 9 9.80 16.02 9.47
N GLU A 10 10.69 16.91 9.90
CA GLU A 10 10.42 18.37 9.96
C GLU A 10 10.90 19.14 8.72
N GLU A 11 11.58 18.48 7.78
CA GLU A 11 12.11 19.11 6.55
C GLU A 11 11.10 19.07 5.39
N MET A 12 10.97 20.21 4.71
CA MET A 12 10.12 20.37 3.53
C MET A 12 10.93 20.74 2.29
N PHE A 13 10.38 20.42 1.11
CA PHE A 13 10.92 20.87 -0.16
C PHE A 13 9.81 21.37 -1.10
N ASP A 14 10.22 22.11 -2.13
CA ASP A 14 9.29 22.54 -3.18
C ASP A 14 8.97 21.38 -4.13
N ALA A 15 7.77 20.83 -3.97
CA ALA A 15 7.23 19.77 -4.80
C ALA A 15 6.33 20.28 -5.94
N THR A 16 6.20 21.59 -6.15
CA THR A 16 5.21 22.20 -7.06
C THR A 16 5.23 21.57 -8.45
N ARG A 17 6.42 21.26 -8.99
CA ARG A 17 6.59 20.62 -10.31
C ARG A 17 5.80 19.32 -10.49
N TRP A 18 5.59 18.56 -9.41
CA TRP A 18 4.91 17.27 -9.44
C TRP A 18 3.39 17.42 -9.55
N PHE A 19 2.86 18.52 -9.01
CA PHE A 19 1.45 18.88 -9.11
C PHE A 19 1.16 19.61 -10.43
N THR A 20 2.03 20.54 -10.85
CA THR A 20 1.85 21.30 -12.10
C THR A 20 2.00 20.42 -13.34
N SER A 21 2.82 19.36 -13.28
CA SER A 21 2.88 18.34 -14.34
C SER A 21 1.63 17.46 -14.43
N GLY A 22 0.71 17.54 -13.46
CA GLY A 22 -0.48 16.70 -13.37
C GLY A 22 -0.19 15.25 -13.00
N MET A 23 1.00 14.96 -12.46
CA MET A 23 1.31 13.61 -11.97
C MET A 23 0.54 13.30 -10.68
N TYR A 24 0.46 14.28 -9.77
CA TYR A 24 -0.24 14.16 -8.50
C TYR A 24 -1.28 15.26 -8.30
N VAL A 25 -2.26 14.94 -7.46
CA VAL A 25 -3.24 15.88 -6.91
C VAL A 25 -3.14 15.88 -5.38
N PRO A 26 -3.52 17.00 -4.74
CA PRO A 26 -3.58 17.07 -3.28
C PRO A 26 -4.49 16.01 -2.68
N ARG A 27 -4.11 15.49 -1.52
CA ARG A 27 -4.92 14.57 -0.72
C ARG A 27 -5.49 15.34 0.48
N ASN A 28 -6.80 15.60 0.49
CA ASN A 28 -7.43 16.40 1.54
C ASN A 28 -7.95 15.48 2.66
N ILE A 29 -7.07 15.15 3.62
CA ILE A 29 -7.36 14.22 4.73
C ILE A 29 -7.28 14.87 6.11
N GLU A 30 -6.81 16.11 6.17
CA GLU A 30 -6.72 16.83 7.42
C GLU A 30 -8.13 17.19 7.92
N ALA A 31 -8.31 17.29 9.24
CA ALA A 31 -9.62 17.54 9.85
C ALA A 31 -10.25 18.88 9.43
N ASP A 32 -9.43 19.84 9.02
CA ASP A 32 -9.83 21.15 8.51
C ASP A 32 -10.14 21.15 7.01
N GLY A 33 -10.07 19.98 6.35
CA GLY A 33 -10.26 19.82 4.91
C GLY A 33 -9.08 20.30 4.06
N SER A 34 -7.97 20.69 4.68
CA SER A 34 -6.77 21.11 3.97
C SER A 34 -6.04 19.93 3.31
N ALA A 35 -5.20 20.27 2.34
CA ALA A 35 -4.34 19.31 1.68
C ALA A 35 -3.24 18.84 2.65
N SER A 36 -3.01 17.53 2.67
CA SER A 36 -1.89 16.95 3.39
C SER A 36 -0.57 17.45 2.81
N ASN A 37 0.34 17.90 3.69
CA ASN A 37 1.70 18.24 3.32
C ASN A 37 2.64 17.02 3.31
N VAL A 38 2.13 15.82 3.60
CA VAL A 38 2.91 14.58 3.68
C VAL A 38 2.54 13.62 2.57
N THR A 39 1.24 13.47 2.30
CA THR A 39 0.73 12.50 1.33
C THR A 39 -0.05 13.18 0.20
N MET A 40 -0.07 12.53 -0.96
CA MET A 40 -0.71 13.01 -2.18
C MET A 40 -1.35 11.83 -2.92
N LEU A 41 -2.17 12.10 -3.93
CA LEU A 41 -2.76 11.06 -4.78
C LEU A 41 -2.20 11.15 -6.19
N ARG A 42 -1.87 10.00 -6.77
CA ARG A 42 -1.43 9.90 -8.15
C ARG A 42 -2.63 9.92 -9.08
N ASN A 43 -2.63 10.78 -10.08
CA ASN A 43 -3.74 10.89 -11.03
C ASN A 43 -4.02 9.59 -11.80
N LYS A 44 -2.95 8.83 -12.09
CA LYS A 44 -3.02 7.51 -12.70
C LYS A 44 -2.11 6.57 -11.91
N PRO A 45 -2.66 5.86 -10.89
CA PRO A 45 -1.91 4.89 -10.13
C PRO A 45 -1.27 3.84 -11.05
N LEU A 46 -0.02 3.50 -10.77
CA LEU A 46 0.66 2.45 -11.52
C LEU A 46 -0.01 1.09 -11.19
N LYS A 47 -0.16 0.26 -12.22
CA LYS A 47 -0.54 -1.14 -12.05
C LYS A 47 0.74 -1.97 -11.92
N LEU A 48 0.71 -3.01 -11.11
CA LEU A 48 1.85 -3.93 -11.01
C LEU A 48 1.97 -4.75 -12.29
N THR A 49 3.21 -4.97 -12.72
CA THR A 49 3.52 -5.97 -13.75
C THR A 49 3.42 -7.37 -13.16
N SER A 50 3.32 -8.40 -14.01
CA SER A 50 3.34 -9.80 -13.54
C SER A 50 4.58 -10.10 -12.67
N GLN A 51 5.76 -9.62 -13.09
CA GLN A 51 7.00 -9.78 -12.33
C GLN A 51 6.94 -9.10 -10.94
N GLN A 52 6.19 -8.01 -10.78
CA GLN A 52 6.00 -7.37 -9.48
C GLN A 52 4.95 -8.09 -8.64
N VAL A 53 3.89 -8.62 -9.27
CA VAL A 53 2.92 -9.48 -8.59
C VAL A 53 3.61 -10.72 -8.00
N ASP A 54 4.54 -11.32 -8.74
CA ASP A 54 5.34 -12.47 -8.28
C ASP A 54 6.25 -12.13 -7.07
N GLN A 55 6.52 -10.84 -6.81
CA GLN A 55 7.28 -10.39 -5.64
C GLN A 55 6.41 -10.24 -4.38
N LEU A 56 5.08 -10.19 -4.50
CA LEU A 56 4.19 -9.94 -3.36
C LEU A 56 4.34 -10.96 -2.23
N PRO A 57 4.47 -12.28 -2.49
CA PRO A 57 4.71 -13.24 -1.41
C PRO A 57 5.99 -12.95 -0.60
N ILE A 58 7.07 -12.52 -1.29
CA ILE A 58 8.33 -12.14 -0.64
C ILE A 58 8.15 -10.88 0.21
N VAL A 59 7.38 -9.90 -0.29
CA VAL A 59 7.03 -8.69 0.44
C VAL A 59 6.24 -9.04 1.72
N VAL A 60 5.25 -9.91 1.63
CA VAL A 60 4.46 -10.39 2.78
C VAL A 60 5.38 -11.03 3.82
N ALA A 61 6.19 -12.01 3.41
CA ALA A 61 7.09 -12.71 4.32
C ALA A 61 8.06 -11.74 5.03
N GLY A 62 8.63 -10.78 4.30
CA GLY A 62 9.54 -9.79 4.85
C GLY A 62 8.87 -8.88 5.89
N VAL A 63 7.63 -8.44 5.64
CA VAL A 63 6.92 -7.55 6.57
C VAL A 63 6.48 -8.30 7.83
N PHE A 64 5.96 -9.52 7.70
CA PHE A 64 5.60 -10.36 8.86
C PHE A 64 6.81 -10.63 9.74
N PHE A 65 7.95 -10.98 9.14
CA PHE A 65 9.21 -11.15 9.86
C PHE A 65 9.61 -9.85 10.59
N SER A 66 9.54 -8.69 9.94
CA SER A 66 9.90 -7.41 10.57
C SER A 66 8.96 -6.98 11.71
N ALA A 67 7.71 -7.45 11.67
CA ALA A 67 6.68 -7.15 12.66
C ALA A 67 6.64 -8.16 13.82
N ASP A 68 7.55 -9.14 13.84
CA ASP A 68 7.55 -10.26 14.79
C ASP A 68 6.22 -11.03 14.82
N LEU A 69 5.57 -11.11 13.65
CA LEU A 69 4.35 -11.91 13.46
C LEU A 69 4.74 -13.29 12.95
N THR A 70 4.15 -14.32 13.56
CA THR A 70 4.35 -15.70 13.10
C THR A 70 3.61 -15.93 11.80
N LEU A 71 4.36 -16.07 10.71
CA LEU A 71 3.89 -16.62 9.45
C LEU A 71 4.50 -18.01 9.29
N ASP A 72 3.67 -19.03 9.10
CA ASP A 72 4.15 -20.34 8.68
C ASP A 72 4.68 -20.23 7.25
N LEU A 73 5.98 -19.93 7.12
CA LEU A 73 6.64 -19.66 5.86
C LEU A 73 6.62 -20.88 4.93
N GLU A 74 6.65 -22.09 5.48
CA GLU A 74 6.60 -23.32 4.70
C GLU A 74 5.21 -23.52 4.10
N ALA A 75 4.16 -23.36 4.91
CA ALA A 75 2.79 -23.41 4.43
C ALA A 75 2.49 -22.28 3.44
N PHE A 76 2.99 -21.07 3.71
CA PHE A 76 2.81 -19.90 2.86
C PHE A 76 3.53 -20.05 1.51
N ALA A 77 4.75 -20.58 1.51
CA ALA A 77 5.49 -20.85 0.27
C ALA A 77 4.84 -21.96 -0.57
N THR A 78 4.23 -22.96 0.06
CA THR A 78 3.64 -24.11 -0.63
C THR A 78 2.21 -23.83 -1.12
N ASN A 79 1.44 -23.01 -0.40
CA ASN A 79 0.05 -22.69 -0.72
C ASN A 79 -0.11 -21.18 -0.94
N GLN A 80 0.72 -20.61 -1.83
CA GLN A 80 0.69 -19.18 -2.09
C GLN A 80 -0.70 -18.77 -2.60
N PRO A 81 -1.38 -17.82 -1.95
CA PRO A 81 -2.60 -17.27 -2.49
C PRO A 81 -2.30 -16.52 -3.80
N ASP A 82 -3.25 -16.51 -4.73
CA ASP A 82 -3.17 -15.60 -5.87
C ASP A 82 -3.38 -14.15 -5.38
N LEU A 83 -2.33 -13.34 -5.49
CA LEU A 83 -2.33 -11.95 -5.02
C LEU A 83 -2.54 -10.94 -6.15
N SER A 84 -2.76 -11.40 -7.38
CA SER A 84 -2.82 -10.57 -8.58
C SER A 84 -3.95 -9.52 -8.54
N ASN A 85 -5.04 -9.81 -7.83
CA ASN A 85 -6.20 -8.92 -7.70
C ASN A 85 -6.41 -8.38 -6.28
N SER A 86 -5.47 -8.65 -5.38
CA SER A 86 -5.65 -8.43 -3.95
C SER A 86 -4.98 -7.14 -3.46
N TYR A 87 -4.53 -6.27 -4.36
CA TYR A 87 -3.91 -5.00 -4.00
C TYR A 87 -4.71 -3.78 -4.48
N ARG A 88 -4.65 -2.68 -3.72
CA ARG A 88 -5.25 -1.39 -4.06
C ARG A 88 -4.26 -0.26 -3.83
N TYR A 89 -4.25 0.72 -4.71
CA TYR A 89 -3.49 1.96 -4.49
C TYR A 89 -4.07 2.70 -3.27
N ALA A 90 -3.18 3.21 -2.42
CA ALA A 90 -3.56 3.93 -1.21
C ALA A 90 -3.29 5.43 -1.34
N TYR A 91 -2.02 5.80 -1.53
CA TYR A 91 -1.54 7.18 -1.63
C TYR A 91 -0.11 7.19 -2.16
N SER A 92 0.45 8.37 -2.34
CA SER A 92 1.87 8.58 -2.65
C SER A 92 2.50 9.49 -1.60
N ALA A 93 3.80 9.32 -1.36
CA ALA A 93 4.59 10.15 -0.46
C ALA A 93 6.00 10.32 -1.04
N PHE A 94 6.73 11.36 -0.65
CA PHE A 94 8.12 11.51 -1.05
C PHE A 94 9.01 10.76 -0.06
N ALA A 95 9.82 9.81 -0.51
CA ALA A 95 10.80 9.15 0.37
C ALA A 95 12.01 10.06 0.66
N LYS A 96 12.37 10.89 -0.32
CA LYS A 96 13.40 11.94 -0.28
C LYS A 96 12.96 13.11 -1.16
N PRO A 97 13.61 14.28 -1.12
CA PRO A 97 13.30 15.36 -2.05
C PRO A 97 13.28 14.85 -3.49
N ASN A 98 12.16 15.05 -4.18
CA ASN A 98 11.96 14.63 -5.55
C ASN A 98 12.07 13.11 -5.84
N ILE A 99 11.94 12.25 -4.83
CA ILE A 99 11.85 10.80 -4.99
C ILE A 99 10.48 10.34 -4.49
N PRO A 100 9.44 10.36 -5.36
CA PRO A 100 8.13 9.88 -4.97
C PRO A 100 8.06 8.36 -4.91
N GLU A 101 7.26 7.86 -3.97
CA GLU A 101 6.85 6.46 -3.84
C GLU A 101 5.33 6.36 -3.87
N ASP A 102 4.82 5.35 -4.57
CA ASP A 102 3.41 4.97 -4.55
C ASP A 102 3.22 3.85 -3.53
N TYR A 103 2.28 4.03 -2.61
CA TYR A 103 1.92 3.11 -1.54
C TYR A 103 0.64 2.37 -1.90
N TYR A 104 0.62 1.08 -1.55
CA TYR A 104 -0.45 0.15 -1.85
C TYR A 104 -0.77 -0.69 -0.63
N TYR A 105 -2.05 -1.02 -0.50
CA TYR A 105 -2.54 -2.02 0.42
C TYR A 105 -2.68 -3.35 -0.31
N LEU A 106 -2.04 -4.39 0.20
CA LEU A 106 -2.25 -5.78 -0.16
C LEU A 106 -3.15 -6.43 0.89
N TYR A 107 -4.30 -6.92 0.45
CA TYR A 107 -5.30 -7.61 1.24
C TYR A 107 -5.01 -9.09 1.22
N LEU A 108 -4.72 -9.66 2.38
CA LEU A 108 -4.32 -11.05 2.55
C LEU A 108 -5.30 -11.74 3.50
N ASP A 109 -5.98 -12.78 3.03
CA ASP A 109 -6.63 -13.75 3.90
C ASP A 109 -5.68 -14.94 4.09
N TRP A 110 -5.25 -15.17 5.32
CA TRP A 110 -4.35 -16.26 5.66
C TRP A 110 -4.78 -16.92 6.96
N GLN A 111 -4.97 -18.24 6.93
CA GLN A 111 -5.37 -19.03 8.11
C GLN A 111 -6.60 -18.46 8.85
N LYS A 112 -7.60 -17.98 8.10
CA LYS A 112 -8.85 -17.37 8.61
C LYS A 112 -8.63 -16.02 9.32
N LYS A 113 -7.50 -15.38 9.09
CA LYS A 113 -7.20 -14.03 9.54
C LYS A 113 -7.00 -13.12 8.35
N GLN A 114 -7.48 -11.90 8.49
CA GLN A 114 -7.36 -10.88 7.46
C GLN A 114 -6.24 -9.92 7.84
N TYR A 115 -5.34 -9.67 6.89
CA TYR A 115 -4.20 -8.79 7.05
C TYR A 115 -4.15 -7.76 5.92
N VAL A 116 -3.81 -6.53 6.27
CA VAL A 116 -3.48 -5.50 5.28
C VAL A 116 -1.99 -5.23 5.36
N VAL A 117 -1.28 -5.61 4.30
CA VAL A 117 0.15 -5.34 4.13
C VAL A 117 0.32 -4.08 3.29
N THR A 118 0.93 -3.07 3.89
CA THR A 118 1.35 -1.86 3.17
C THR A 118 2.71 -2.10 2.52
N PHE A 119 2.79 -1.85 1.21
CA PHE A 119 4.04 -1.85 0.47
C PHE A 119 4.13 -0.61 -0.42
N SER A 120 5.34 -0.27 -0.86
CA SER A 120 5.55 0.82 -1.80
C SER A 120 6.43 0.42 -2.97
N MET A 121 6.40 1.24 -4.02
CA MET A 121 7.37 1.20 -5.11
C MET A 121 7.73 2.62 -5.54
N ASN A 122 8.95 2.78 -6.05
CA ASN A 122 9.39 4.06 -6.58
C ASN A 122 8.55 4.45 -7.80
N ALA A 123 7.95 5.63 -7.76
CA ALA A 123 6.99 6.10 -8.76
C ALA A 123 7.62 6.46 -10.12
N GLN A 124 8.95 6.60 -10.18
CA GLN A 124 9.71 6.89 -11.39
C GLN A 124 10.47 5.68 -11.93
N LYS A 125 10.91 4.78 -11.04
CA LYS A 125 11.65 3.54 -11.36
C LYS A 125 11.02 2.36 -10.60
N PRO A 126 9.83 1.91 -11.01
CA PRO A 126 9.05 0.89 -10.28
C PRO A 126 9.61 -0.51 -10.55
N GLU A 127 10.84 -0.79 -10.13
CA GLU A 127 11.48 -2.10 -10.37
C GLU A 127 11.27 -3.07 -9.20
N LYS A 128 11.38 -2.55 -7.97
CA LYS A 128 11.32 -3.35 -6.74
C LYS A 128 10.21 -2.88 -5.83
N LEU A 129 9.53 -3.84 -5.21
CA LEU A 129 8.57 -3.59 -4.14
C LEU A 129 9.30 -3.53 -2.79
N SER A 130 8.83 -2.64 -1.91
CA SER A 130 9.33 -2.50 -0.55
C SER A 130 8.17 -2.68 0.41
N GLY A 131 8.20 -3.74 1.21
CA GLY A 131 7.28 -3.90 2.33
C GLY A 131 7.50 -2.81 3.38
N LYS A 132 6.41 -2.33 3.99
CA LYS A 132 6.45 -1.20 4.95
C LYS A 132 5.83 -1.56 6.29
N TYR A 133 4.62 -2.11 6.27
CA TYR A 133 3.84 -2.32 7.48
C TYR A 133 2.80 -3.42 7.27
N VAL A 134 2.40 -4.09 8.35
CA VAL A 134 1.30 -5.06 8.35
C VAL A 134 0.41 -4.78 9.55
N GLN A 135 -0.89 -4.89 9.33
CA GLN A 135 -1.90 -4.86 10.38
C GLN A 135 -2.86 -6.04 10.20
N GLU A 136 -3.26 -6.65 11.31
CA GLU A 136 -4.40 -7.57 11.35
C GLU A 136 -5.68 -6.72 11.34
N VAL A 137 -6.66 -7.15 10.54
CA VAL A 137 -7.96 -6.49 10.40
C VAL A 137 -8.96 -7.17 11.33
N HIS A 138 -9.63 -6.36 12.13
CA HIS A 138 -10.56 -6.83 13.15
C HIS A 138 -11.96 -6.25 12.91
N ALA A 139 -12.97 -7.13 12.86
CA ALA A 139 -14.35 -6.74 12.52
C ALA A 139 -15.01 -5.78 13.54
N ASP A 140 -14.50 -5.76 14.77
CA ASP A 140 -14.95 -4.90 15.85
C ASP A 140 -14.23 -3.54 15.90
N GLN A 141 -13.23 -3.30 15.06
CA GLN A 141 -12.49 -2.05 15.00
C GLN A 141 -13.09 -1.09 13.94
N PRO A 142 -13.65 0.07 14.33
CA PRO A 142 -14.22 1.02 13.38
C PRO A 142 -13.22 1.56 12.35
N ALA A 143 -11.93 1.63 12.71
CA ALA A 143 -10.85 2.06 11.82
C ALA A 143 -10.67 1.10 10.62
N ASP A 144 -11.07 -0.16 10.76
CA ASP A 144 -10.93 -1.19 9.74
C ASP A 144 -12.13 -1.30 8.79
N ALA A 145 -13.19 -0.51 9.02
CA ALA A 145 -14.44 -0.62 8.27
C ALA A 145 -14.26 -0.50 6.75
N GLU A 146 -13.30 0.31 6.28
CA GLU A 146 -12.99 0.42 4.86
C GLU A 146 -12.26 -0.83 4.34
N HIS A 147 -11.33 -1.39 5.11
CA HIS A 147 -10.61 -2.60 4.72
C HIS A 147 -11.54 -3.81 4.64
N ILE A 148 -12.49 -3.93 5.59
CA ILE A 148 -13.49 -5.00 5.61
C ILE A 148 -14.35 -4.99 4.33
N LYS A 149 -14.76 -3.80 3.86
CA LYS A 149 -15.50 -3.67 2.59
C LYS A 149 -14.68 -4.16 1.41
N VAL A 150 -13.40 -3.80 1.34
CA VAL A 150 -12.53 -4.23 0.25
C VAL A 150 -12.30 -5.74 0.25
N PHE A 151 -12.16 -6.37 1.43
CA PHE A 151 -12.12 -7.83 1.52
C PHE A 151 -13.40 -8.48 0.97
N ALA A 152 -14.57 -7.93 1.29
CA ALA A 152 -15.83 -8.44 0.75
C ALA A 152 -15.91 -8.30 -0.78
N ASP A 153 -15.48 -7.16 -1.32
CA ASP A 153 -15.45 -6.91 -2.77
C ASP A 153 -14.51 -7.89 -3.51
N ILE A 154 -13.32 -8.16 -2.94
CA ILE A 154 -12.36 -9.13 -3.48
C ILE A 154 -12.98 -10.53 -3.49
N ALA A 155 -13.53 -10.98 -2.36
CA ALA A 155 -14.14 -12.30 -2.25
C ALA A 155 -15.35 -12.46 -3.20
N GLU A 156 -16.13 -11.42 -3.44
CA GLU A 156 -17.22 -11.44 -4.41
C GLU A 156 -16.70 -11.55 -5.85
N ALA A 157 -15.64 -10.81 -6.20
CA ALA A 157 -15.03 -10.87 -7.52
C ALA A 157 -14.45 -12.27 -7.82
N GLU A 158 -13.78 -12.90 -6.85
CA GLU A 158 -13.23 -14.25 -6.98
C GLU A 158 -14.33 -15.29 -7.21
N ARG A 159 -15.47 -15.19 -6.51
CA ARG A 159 -16.63 -16.09 -6.72
C ARG A 159 -17.25 -15.98 -8.11
N LYS A 160 -17.18 -14.81 -8.76
CA LYS A 160 -17.74 -14.59 -10.10
C LYS A 160 -16.82 -15.09 -11.22
N THR A 161 -15.56 -15.36 -10.91
CA THR A 161 -14.54 -15.76 -11.88
C THR A 161 -14.29 -17.28 -11.88
N ASN A 162 -14.84 -17.99 -10.89
CA ASN A 162 -14.88 -19.45 -10.76
C ASN A 162 -16.25 -20.01 -11.12
#